data_AF-A0A1Y4DN12-F1
#
_entry.id   AF-A0A1Y4DN12-F1
#
_cell.length_a   1.000
_cell.length_b   1.000
_cell.length_c   1.000
_cell.angle_alpha   90.00
_cell.angle_beta   90.00
_cell.angle_gamma   90.00
#
_symmetry.space_group_name_H-M   'P 1'
#
loop_
_entity.id
_entity.type
_entity.pdbx_description
1 polymer ?
#
loop_
_entity_poly.entity_id
_entity_poly.type
_entity_poly.pdbx_seq_one_letter_code
_entity_poly.pdbx_strand_id
1 'polypeptide(L)'
;MTDEIDRSYRRASRAAAVGTACMCLLFLLMLLNALVLLYVAVGTDTLRPLPDGQVLVMLASNLVPALQVLPLAGFLRHFADGSPFEPAQSARLAVAGALLLLQQVLSGMYAPLDPMLVSAEPVPLLVTDAPGVEVDDITMVVFLLCLALVVRYGGALKEDSDSIA
;
A
#
# COMPACT_ATOMS: atom_id res chain seq x y z
N MET A 1 21.47 7.87 -29.77
CA MET A 1 20.20 8.22 -29.10
C MET A 1 19.50 6.97 -28.58
N THR A 2 19.37 5.92 -29.39
CA THR A 2 18.77 4.63 -29.01
C THR A 2 19.47 3.93 -27.84
N ASP A 3 20.81 3.87 -27.82
CA ASP A 3 21.58 3.21 -26.75
C ASP A 3 21.44 3.84 -25.35
N GLU A 4 21.10 5.13 -25.30
CA GLU A 4 20.92 5.87 -24.04
C GLU A 4 19.52 5.68 -23.47
N ILE A 5 18.52 5.63 -24.36
CA ILE A 5 17.15 5.25 -24.04
C ILE A 5 17.11 3.81 -23.52
N ASP A 6 17.78 2.87 -24.20
CA ASP A 6 17.82 1.46 -23.80
C ASP A 6 18.55 1.24 -22.47
N ARG A 7 19.59 2.02 -22.18
CA ARG A 7 20.27 1.99 -20.88
C ARG A 7 19.38 2.54 -19.76
N SER A 8 18.69 3.64 -20.02
CA SER A 8 17.76 4.25 -19.06
C SER A 8 16.59 3.32 -18.76
N TYR A 9 16.02 2.71 -19.79
CA TYR A 9 14.94 1.73 -19.66
C TYR A 9 15.36 0.49 -18.85
N ARG A 10 16.54 -0.09 -19.13
CA ARG A 10 17.05 -1.23 -18.35
C ARG A 10 17.30 -0.89 -16.88
N ARG A 11 17.77 0.33 -16.57
CA ARG A 11 17.93 0.79 -15.19
C ARG A 11 16.58 0.94 -14.50
N ALA A 12 15.60 1.53 -15.17
CA ALA A 12 14.25 1.69 -14.65
C ALA A 12 13.56 0.34 -14.41
N SER A 13 13.70 -0.61 -15.34
CA SER A 13 13.16 -1.98 -15.18
C SER A 13 13.79 -2.71 -14.00
N ARG A 14 15.12 -2.63 -13.81
CA ARG A 14 15.79 -3.21 -12.63
C ARG A 14 15.32 -2.57 -11.32
N ALA A 15 15.22 -1.24 -11.28
CA ALA A 15 14.73 -0.53 -10.12
C ALA A 15 13.28 -0.92 -9.79
N ALA A 16 12.43 -1.07 -10.81
CA ALA A 16 11.07 -1.52 -10.65
C ALA A 16 10.99 -2.96 -10.12
N ALA A 17 11.81 -3.89 -10.63
CA ALA A 17 11.88 -5.27 -10.12
C ALA A 17 12.30 -5.33 -8.65
N VAL A 18 13.31 -4.54 -8.26
CA VAL A 18 13.72 -4.40 -6.84
C VAL A 18 12.58 -3.81 -6.01
N GLY A 19 11.91 -2.78 -6.52
CA GLY A 19 10.74 -2.18 -5.88
C GLY A 19 9.60 -3.19 -5.69
N THR A 20 9.31 -4.04 -6.68
CA THR A 20 8.33 -5.13 -6.55
C THR A 20 8.71 -6.10 -5.44
N ALA A 21 9.98 -6.52 -5.36
CA ALA A 21 10.44 -7.42 -4.31
C ALA A 21 10.27 -6.79 -2.91
N CYS A 22 10.65 -5.51 -2.76
CA CYS A 22 10.44 -4.75 -1.53
C CYS A 22 8.95 -4.67 -1.15
N MET A 23 8.08 -4.40 -2.12
CA MET A 23 6.63 -4.37 -1.90
C MET A 23 6.12 -5.74 -1.46
N CYS A 24 6.51 -6.84 -2.12
CA CYS A 24 6.13 -8.19 -1.69
C CYS A 24 6.59 -8.50 -0.25
N LEU A 25 7.79 -8.08 0.13
CA LEU A 25 8.28 -8.24 1.50
C LEU A 25 7.44 -7.43 2.50
N LEU A 26 7.13 -6.17 2.18
CA LEU A 26 6.26 -5.33 3.00
C LEU A 26 4.86 -5.94 3.16
N PHE A 27 4.30 -6.51 2.09
CA PHE A 27 3.02 -7.20 2.14
C PHE A 27 3.05 -8.36 3.14
N LEU A 28 4.09 -9.21 3.09
CA LEU A 28 4.24 -10.32 4.03
C LEU A 28 4.39 -9.83 5.48
N LEU A 29 5.12 -8.74 5.69
CA LEU A 29 5.32 -8.14 7.01
C LEU A 29 4.01 -7.57 7.58
N MET A 30 3.23 -6.87 6.76
CA MET A 30 1.92 -6.35 7.15
C MET A 30 0.91 -7.48 7.40
N LEU A 31 0.94 -8.54 6.59
CA LEU A 31 0.08 -9.70 6.77
C LEU A 31 0.43 -10.44 8.07
N LEU A 32 1.71 -10.60 8.39
CA LEU A 32 2.16 -11.14 9.67
C LEU A 32 1.66 -10.27 10.83
N ASN A 33 1.78 -8.95 10.73
CA ASN A 33 1.28 -8.03 11.76
C ASN A 33 -0.23 -8.16 11.98
N ALA A 34 -1.00 -8.22 10.89
CA ALA A 34 -2.45 -8.42 10.94
C ALA A 34 -2.83 -9.77 11.58
N LEU A 35 -2.06 -10.85 11.31
CA LEU A 35 -2.27 -12.15 11.93
C LEU A 35 -1.97 -12.13 13.43
N VAL A 36 -0.90 -11.45 13.86
CA VAL A 36 -0.58 -11.28 15.28
C VAL A 36 -1.70 -10.51 15.99
N LEU A 37 -2.18 -9.42 15.39
CA LEU A 37 -3.28 -8.65 15.95
C LEU A 37 -4.58 -9.45 16.02
N LEU A 38 -4.88 -10.26 14.99
CA LEU A 38 -6.03 -11.16 14.99
C LEU A 38 -5.92 -12.22 16.09
N TYR A 39 -4.72 -12.78 16.31
CA TYR A 39 -4.46 -13.69 17.41
C TYR A 39 -4.69 -13.02 18.77
N VAL A 40 -4.26 -11.78 18.96
CA VAL A 40 -4.52 -11.03 20.20
C VAL A 40 -6.02 -10.70 20.36
N ALA A 41 -6.73 -10.42 19.28
CA ALA A 41 -8.17 -10.12 19.34
C ALA A 41 -9.05 -11.33 19.68
N VAL A 42 -8.69 -12.52 19.20
CA VAL A 42 -9.53 -13.73 19.32
C VAL A 42 -8.98 -14.72 20.34
N GLY A 43 -7.66 -14.78 20.50
CA GLY A 43 -6.94 -15.77 21.30
C GLY A 43 -6.60 -15.32 22.72
N THR A 44 -6.74 -14.03 23.04
CA THR A 44 -6.43 -13.50 24.38
C THR A 44 -7.53 -12.57 24.90
N ASP A 45 -7.62 -12.42 26.22
CA ASP A 45 -8.55 -11.45 26.87
C ASP A 45 -8.04 -10.00 26.83
N THR A 46 -6.96 -9.72 26.09
CA THR A 46 -6.24 -8.45 26.17
C THR A 46 -7.04 -7.27 25.62
N LEU A 47 -7.72 -7.45 24.49
CA LEU A 47 -8.51 -6.39 23.85
C LEU A 47 -9.96 -6.36 24.36
N ARG A 48 -10.34 -7.24 25.29
CA ARG A 48 -11.67 -7.32 25.88
C ARG A 48 -12.18 -6.02 26.53
N PRO A 49 -11.32 -5.15 27.09
CA PRO A 49 -11.76 -3.85 27.60
C PRO A 49 -12.17 -2.85 26.50
N LEU A 50 -11.77 -3.08 25.25
CA LEU A 50 -12.07 -2.19 24.13
C LEU A 50 -13.45 -2.51 23.53
N PRO A 51 -14.19 -1.49 23.06
CA PRO A 51 -15.42 -1.71 22.29
C PRO A 51 -15.15 -2.52 21.01
N ASP A 52 -16.05 -3.43 20.65
CA ASP A 52 -15.92 -4.27 19.44
C ASP A 52 -15.68 -3.46 18.16
N GLY A 53 -16.33 -2.31 18.03
CA GLY A 53 -16.12 -1.38 16.92
C GLY A 53 -14.68 -0.87 16.84
N GLN A 54 -14.05 -0.61 17.98
CA GLN A 54 -12.66 -0.18 18.05
C GLN A 54 -11.70 -1.31 17.65
N VAL A 55 -11.99 -2.56 18.02
CA VAL A 55 -11.19 -3.72 17.60
C VAL A 55 -11.33 -3.97 16.10
N LEU A 56 -12.55 -3.86 15.56
CA LEU A 56 -12.82 -4.04 14.13
C LEU A 56 -12.06 -3.03 13.28
N VAL A 57 -12.08 -1.76 13.66
CA VAL A 57 -11.34 -0.73 12.94
C VAL A 57 -9.82 -0.97 13.08
N MET A 58 -9.32 -1.61 14.15
CA MET A 58 -7.87 -1.78 14.39
C MET A 58 -7.35 -2.84 13.44
N LEU A 59 -8.14 -3.91 13.29
CA LEU A 59 -7.93 -4.95 12.29
C LEU A 59 -8.02 -4.36 10.87
N ALA A 60 -9.03 -3.53 10.59
CA ALA A 60 -9.20 -2.91 9.27
C ALA A 60 -8.01 -1.99 8.92
N SER A 61 -7.57 -1.14 9.84
CA SER A 61 -6.44 -0.23 9.67
C SER A 61 -5.10 -0.95 9.47
N ASN A 62 -4.98 -2.22 9.88
CA ASN A 62 -3.80 -3.04 9.58
C ASN A 62 -3.93 -3.86 8.29
N LEU A 63 -5.15 -4.21 7.87
CA LEU A 63 -5.40 -4.98 6.65
C LEU A 63 -5.42 -4.12 5.39
N VAL A 64 -6.01 -2.92 5.45
CA VAL A 64 -6.11 -2.00 4.30
C VAL A 64 -4.74 -1.63 3.70
N PRO A 65 -3.70 -1.29 4.50
CA PRO A 65 -2.36 -1.04 3.98
C PRO A 65 -1.78 -2.27 3.29
N ALA A 66 -2.00 -3.47 3.82
CA ALA A 66 -1.55 -4.71 3.17
C ALA A 66 -2.20 -4.87 1.78
N LEU A 67 -3.49 -4.60 1.67
CA LEU A 67 -4.20 -4.64 0.39
C LEU A 67 -3.70 -3.58 -0.59
N GLN A 68 -3.29 -2.40 -0.12
CA GLN A 68 -2.72 -1.33 -0.95
C GLN A 68 -1.40 -1.74 -1.62
N VAL A 69 -0.61 -2.61 -0.99
CA VAL A 69 0.67 -3.06 -1.55
C VAL A 69 0.49 -3.86 -2.84
N LEU A 70 -0.61 -4.62 -2.98
CA LEU A 70 -0.87 -5.47 -4.14
C LEU A 70 -0.94 -4.70 -5.48
N PRO A 71 -1.75 -3.63 -5.63
CA PRO A 71 -1.77 -2.86 -6.86
C PRO A 71 -0.44 -2.15 -7.14
N LEU A 72 0.28 -1.69 -6.12
CA LEU A 72 1.61 -1.05 -6.29
C LEU A 72 2.68 -2.05 -6.74
N ALA A 73 2.73 -3.23 -6.12
CA ALA A 73 3.61 -4.33 -6.53
C ALA A 73 3.28 -4.77 -7.96
N GLY A 74 1.99 -4.88 -8.27
CA GLY A 74 1.49 -5.17 -9.62
C GLY A 74 1.94 -4.12 -10.64
N PHE A 75 1.84 -2.83 -10.30
CA PHE A 75 2.30 -1.74 -11.16
C PHE A 75 3.80 -1.86 -11.46
N LEU A 76 4.62 -1.99 -10.43
CA LEU A 76 6.08 -2.10 -10.58
C LEU A 76 6.50 -3.34 -11.38
N ARG A 77 5.81 -4.47 -11.17
CA ARG A 77 6.11 -5.72 -11.90
C ARG A 77 5.92 -5.54 -13.40
N HIS A 78 4.76 -5.03 -13.81
CA HIS A 78 4.46 -4.84 -15.23
C HIS A 78 5.27 -3.70 -15.85
N PHE A 79 5.65 -2.71 -15.05
CA PHE A 79 6.61 -1.69 -15.49
C PHE A 79 7.96 -2.34 -15.84
N ALA A 80 8.44 -3.27 -15.01
CA ALA A 80 9.66 -4.02 -15.26
C ALA A 80 9.58 -4.90 -16.52
N ASP A 81 8.40 -5.47 -16.79
CA ASP A 81 8.11 -6.34 -17.95
C ASP A 81 7.91 -5.56 -19.26
N GLY A 82 7.82 -4.22 -19.22
CA GLY A 82 7.79 -3.35 -20.40
C GLY A 82 6.44 -2.87 -20.90
N SER A 83 5.41 -3.01 -20.07
CA SER A 83 4.07 -2.46 -20.35
C SER A 83 3.62 -1.40 -19.33
N PRO A 84 4.30 -0.23 -19.27
CA PRO A 84 4.04 0.78 -18.23
C PRO A 84 2.76 1.61 -18.44
N PHE A 85 2.20 1.66 -19.65
CA PHE A 85 1.11 2.60 -20.02
C PHE A 85 -0.24 1.94 -20.34
N GLU A 86 -0.47 0.71 -19.89
CA GLU A 86 -1.76 0.05 -20.11
C GLU A 86 -2.86 0.67 -19.23
N PRO A 87 -4.13 0.66 -19.66
CA PRO A 87 -5.26 1.12 -18.84
C PRO A 87 -5.31 0.45 -17.46
N ALA A 88 -4.91 -0.82 -17.38
CA ALA A 88 -4.81 -1.56 -16.13
C ALA A 88 -3.79 -0.97 -15.14
N GLN A 89 -2.73 -0.30 -15.61
CA GLN A 89 -1.75 0.37 -14.73
C GLN A 89 -2.33 1.60 -14.05
N SER A 90 -3.07 2.41 -14.80
CA SER A 90 -3.79 3.56 -14.25
C SER A 90 -4.80 3.11 -13.19
N ALA A 91 -5.56 2.06 -13.46
CA ALA A 91 -6.50 1.49 -12.49
C ALA A 91 -5.80 1.00 -11.21
N ARG A 92 -4.64 0.32 -11.32
CA ARG A 92 -3.86 -0.10 -10.14
C ARG A 92 -3.45 1.09 -9.28
N LEU A 93 -2.92 2.16 -9.88
CA LEU A 93 -2.53 3.36 -9.14
C LEU A 93 -3.74 4.07 -8.50
N ALA A 94 -4.86 4.15 -9.20
CA ALA A 94 -6.09 4.71 -8.65
C ALA A 94 -6.62 3.90 -7.46
N VAL A 95 -6.60 2.56 -7.55
CA VAL A 95 -6.98 1.66 -6.46
C VAL A 95 -6.03 1.81 -5.27
N ALA A 96 -4.71 1.91 -5.52
CA ALA A 96 -3.73 2.15 -4.46
C ALA A 96 -3.99 3.48 -3.74
N GLY A 97 -4.27 4.56 -4.49
CA GLY A 97 -4.63 5.86 -3.92
C GLY A 97 -5.93 5.82 -3.12
N ALA A 98 -6.95 5.11 -3.61
CA ALA A 98 -8.23 4.95 -2.90
C ALA A 98 -8.08 4.15 -1.60
N LEU A 99 -7.27 3.09 -1.60
CA LEU A 99 -6.98 2.29 -0.40
C LEU A 99 -6.19 3.10 0.63
N LEU A 100 -5.22 3.92 0.19
CA LEU A 100 -4.50 4.82 1.09
C LEU A 100 -5.45 5.86 1.71
N LEU A 101 -6.35 6.44 0.91
CA LEU A 101 -7.36 7.36 1.43
C LEU A 101 -8.27 6.67 2.46
N LEU A 102 -8.70 5.43 2.19
CA LEU A 102 -9.49 4.64 3.13
C LEU A 102 -8.73 4.41 4.43
N GLN A 103 -7.44 4.05 4.36
CA GLN A 103 -6.59 3.92 5.54
C GLN A 103 -6.58 5.22 6.35
N GLN A 104 -6.42 6.38 5.71
CA GLN A 104 -6.39 7.65 6.43
C GLN A 104 -7.73 7.98 7.10
N VAL A 105 -8.85 7.66 6.45
CA VAL A 105 -10.18 7.79 7.07
C VAL A 105 -10.29 6.87 8.29
N LEU A 106 -9.86 5.61 8.18
CA LEU A 106 -9.90 4.65 9.29
C LEU A 106 -8.99 5.09 10.45
N SER A 107 -7.78 5.58 10.17
CA SER A 107 -6.88 6.14 11.17
C SER A 107 -7.46 7.40 11.84
N GLY A 108 -8.12 8.27 11.08
CA GLY A 108 -8.77 9.47 11.61
C GLY A 108 -10.02 9.19 12.46
N MET A 109 -10.59 7.98 12.39
CA MET A 109 -11.71 7.56 13.23
C MET A 109 -11.26 7.13 14.65
N TYR A 110 -9.96 7.07 14.92
CA TYR A 110 -9.42 6.72 16.24
C TYR A 110 -9.24 7.90 17.18
N ALA A 111 -9.61 7.70 18.45
CA ALA A 111 -9.05 8.44 19.58
C ALA A 111 -7.81 7.68 20.09
N PRO A 112 -6.75 8.37 20.54
CA PRO A 112 -5.51 7.68 20.78
C PRO A 112 -5.55 6.64 21.90
N LEU A 113 -5.02 5.44 21.67
CA LEU A 113 -4.78 4.44 22.72
C LEU A 113 -3.47 4.75 23.46
N ASP A 114 -3.56 4.88 24.79
CA ASP A 114 -2.38 4.84 25.64
C ASP A 114 -1.65 3.49 25.46
N PRO A 115 -0.30 3.45 25.46
CA PRO A 115 0.46 2.21 25.27
C PRO A 115 0.04 1.12 26.26
N MET A 116 -0.40 -0.03 25.76
CA MET A 116 -0.80 -1.18 26.57
C MET A 116 0.23 -2.32 26.44
N LEU A 117 0.75 -2.77 27.58
CA LEU A 117 1.60 -3.95 27.67
C LEU A 117 0.75 -5.22 27.75
N VAL A 118 0.91 -6.09 26.77
CA VAL A 118 0.25 -7.39 26.66
C VAL A 118 1.24 -8.46 27.10
N SER A 119 0.96 -9.10 28.24
CA SER A 119 1.74 -10.25 28.70
C SER A 119 1.38 -11.48 27.87
N ALA A 120 2.01 -11.62 26.70
CA ALA A 120 2.02 -12.85 25.92
C ALA A 120 3.31 -13.63 26.22
N GLU A 121 3.23 -14.90 26.63
CA GLU A 121 4.42 -15.77 26.64
C GLU A 121 4.74 -16.20 25.20
N PRO A 122 6.00 -16.18 24.74
CA PRO A 122 7.24 -15.91 25.48
C PRO A 122 7.76 -14.46 25.44
N VAL A 123 7.10 -13.54 24.71
CA VAL A 123 7.56 -12.14 24.55
C VAL A 123 6.40 -11.18 24.81
N PRO A 124 6.52 -10.25 25.78
CA PRO A 124 5.50 -9.24 26.00
C PRO A 124 5.35 -8.36 24.75
N LEU A 125 4.12 -8.18 24.30
CA LEU A 125 3.79 -7.33 23.15
C LEU A 125 3.38 -5.96 23.65
N LEU A 126 4.00 -4.90 23.14
CA LEU A 126 3.53 -3.53 23.37
C LEU A 126 2.56 -3.16 22.25
N VAL A 127 1.29 -2.94 22.59
CA VAL A 127 0.29 -2.39 21.68
C VAL A 127 0.33 -0.88 21.85
N THR A 128 0.81 -0.18 20.82
CA THR A 128 0.75 1.28 20.74
C THR A 128 -0.24 1.68 19.68
N ASP A 129 -0.60 2.94 19.72
CA ASP A 129 -1.35 3.56 18.65
C ASP A 129 -0.56 3.72 17.35
N ALA A 130 -1.29 3.77 16.24
CA ALA A 130 -0.73 4.23 14.97
C ALA A 130 -0.58 5.77 15.02
N PRO A 131 0.47 6.35 14.41
CA PRO A 131 0.53 7.79 14.22
C PRO A 131 -0.74 8.25 13.49
N GLY A 132 -1.30 9.40 13.92
CA GLY A 132 -2.50 9.98 13.32
C GLY A 132 -2.29 10.34 11.84
N VAL A 133 -3.30 10.95 11.22
CA VAL A 133 -3.22 11.38 9.80
C VAL A 133 -2.12 12.44 9.63
N GLU A 134 -1.07 12.11 8.89
CA GLU A 134 0.03 13.03 8.58
C GLU A 134 -0.16 13.72 7.23
N VAL A 135 0.38 14.94 7.08
CA VAL A 135 0.29 15.71 5.82
C VAL A 135 0.98 14.99 4.66
N ASP A 136 2.04 14.24 4.96
CA ASP A 136 2.79 13.46 3.99
C ASP A 136 1.94 12.33 3.38
N ASP A 137 1.03 11.75 4.17
CA ASP A 137 0.10 10.71 3.71
C ASP A 137 -0.92 11.25 2.70
N ILE A 138 -1.49 12.43 2.98
CA ILE A 138 -2.42 13.10 2.06
C ILE A 138 -1.71 13.46 0.75
N THR A 139 -0.46 13.93 0.86
CA THR A 139 0.37 14.26 -0.30
C THR A 139 0.62 13.02 -1.16
N MET A 140 0.85 11.86 -0.55
CA MET A 140 1.03 10.59 -1.24
C MET A 140 -0.25 10.12 -1.96
N VAL A 141 -1.44 10.30 -1.36
CA VAL A 141 -2.72 10.01 -2.04
C VAL A 141 -2.85 10.82 -3.32
N VAL A 142 -2.65 12.15 -3.22
CA VAL A 142 -2.74 13.06 -4.37
C VAL A 142 -1.72 12.66 -5.43
N PHE A 143 -0.49 12.36 -5.04
CA PHE A 143 0.56 11.92 -5.94
C PHE A 143 0.17 10.66 -6.72
N LEU A 144 -0.36 9.63 -6.06
CA LEU A 144 -0.80 8.39 -6.72
C LEU A 144 -1.93 8.62 -7.72
N LEU A 145 -2.89 9.48 -7.39
CA LEU A 145 -3.98 9.84 -8.29
C LEU A 145 -3.48 10.63 -9.50
N CYS A 146 -2.58 11.60 -9.29
CA CYS A 146 -1.93 12.32 -10.38
C CYS A 146 -1.13 11.37 -11.28
N LEU A 147 -0.38 10.44 -10.70
CA LEU A 147 0.37 9.43 -11.46
C LEU A 147 -0.57 8.52 -12.27
N ALA A 148 -1.71 8.14 -11.71
CA ALA A 148 -2.72 7.35 -12.42
C ALA A 148 -3.24 8.08 -13.67
N LEU A 149 -3.49 9.39 -13.57
CA LEU A 149 -3.90 10.23 -14.70
C LEU A 149 -2.80 10.34 -15.76
N VAL A 150 -1.55 10.57 -15.34
CA VAL A 150 -0.39 10.65 -16.24
C VAL A 150 -0.21 9.35 -17.01
N VAL A 151 -0.33 8.19 -16.34
CA VAL A 151 -0.22 6.87 -16.97
C VAL A 151 -1.34 6.64 -17.98
N ARG A 152 -2.59 7.03 -17.66
CA ARG A 152 -3.71 6.93 -18.61
C ARG A 152 -3.51 7.81 -19.84
N TYR A 153 -3.03 9.04 -19.62
CA TYR A 153 -2.74 9.98 -20.71
C TYR A 153 -1.61 9.46 -21.60
N GLY A 154 -0.52 8.95 -21.01
CA GLY A 154 0.56 8.30 -21.75
C GLY A 154 0.08 7.09 -22.56
N GLY A 155 -0.84 6.29 -22.01
CA GLY A 155 -1.49 5.20 -22.74
C GLY A 155 -2.28 5.68 -23.95
N ALA A 156 -3.08 6.75 -23.81
CA ALA A 156 -3.83 7.32 -24.92
C ALA A 156 -2.92 7.87 -26.03
N LEU A 157 -1.80 8.50 -25.68
CA LEU A 157 -0.81 8.96 -26.66
C LEU A 157 -0.15 7.79 -27.41
N LYS A 158 0.09 6.68 -26.72
CA LYS A 158 0.63 5.46 -27.36
C LYS A 158 -0.38 4.84 -28.32
N GLU A 159 -1.65 4.72 -27.90
CA GLU A 159 -2.74 4.23 -28.75
C GLU A 159 -2.90 5.08 -30.02
N ASP A 160 -2.83 6.40 -29.90
CA ASP A 160 -2.87 7.33 -31.04
C ASP A 160 -1.67 7.14 -31.98
N SER A 161 -0.45 7.06 -31.43
CA SER A 161 0.77 6.81 -32.22
C SER A 161 0.73 5.46 -32.96
N ASP A 162 0.26 4.39 -32.32
CA ASP A 162 0.15 3.06 -32.91
C ASP A 162 -0.93 3.01 -34.01
N SER A 163 -1.90 3.93 -34.01
CA SER A 163 -2.94 4.03 -35.04
C SER A 163 -2.50 4.74 -36.33
N ILE A 164 -1.40 5.51 -36.25
CA ILE A 164 -0.84 6.30 -37.36
C ILE A 164 0.27 5.53 -38.10
N ALA A 165 0.92 4.57 -37.43
CA ALA A 165 2.01 3.74 -37.95
C ALA A 165 1.52 2.53 -38.76
#